data_AF-A0A7X9Y7J0-F1
#
_entry.id   AF-A0A7X9Y7J0-F1
#
_cell.length_a   1.000
_cell.length_b   1.000
_cell.length_c   1.000
_cell.angle_alpha   90.00
_cell.angle_beta   90.00
_cell.angle_gamma   90.00
#
_symmetry.space_group_name_H-M   'P 1'
#
loop_
_entity.id
_entity.type
_entity.pdbx_description
1 polymer ?
#
loop_
_entity_poly.entity_id
_entity_poly.type
_entity_poly.pdbx_seq_one_letter_code
_entity_poly.pdbx_strand_id
1 'polypeptide(L)' 'MNNYPLDDNDAGQRNRQIGHAIGLAADEVELWVTSVEEDGSGMGYVVHFSAGTPSDVLAKVEGLGADRTINIGPID' A
#
# COMPACT_ATOMS: atom_id res chain seq x y z
N MET A 1 -2.28 17.59 22.25
CA MET A 1 -1.13 17.41 21.35
C MET A 1 -1.16 15.96 20.91
N ASN A 2 -1.46 15.68 19.64
CA ASN A 2 -1.76 14.34 19.13
C ASN A 2 -0.62 13.35 19.42
N ASN A 3 -0.89 12.42 20.33
CA ASN A 3 -0.04 11.27 20.59
C ASN A 3 -0.45 10.16 19.62
N TYR A 4 0.12 10.17 18.41
CA TYR A 4 0.20 8.97 17.60
C TYR A 4 1.57 8.35 17.87
N PRO A 5 1.70 7.41 18.82
CA PRO A 5 2.74 6.41 18.69
C PRO A 5 2.34 5.60 17.47
N LEU A 6 2.85 5.98 16.29
CA LEU A 6 2.98 5.01 15.21
C LEU A 6 4.03 4.04 15.73
N ASP A 7 3.54 3.00 16.39
CA ASP A 7 4.32 1.86 16.82
C ASP A 7 5.09 1.39 15.59
N ASP A 8 6.41 1.38 15.69
CA ASP A 8 7.33 0.94 14.62
C ASP A 8 6.99 -0.51 14.16
N ASN A 9 6.18 -1.23 14.95
CA ASN A 9 5.65 -2.56 14.70
C ASN A 9 4.42 -2.59 13.75
N ASP A 10 3.64 -1.51 13.65
CA ASP A 10 2.42 -1.44 12.83
C ASP A 10 2.73 -1.27 11.33
N ALA A 11 3.84 -0.61 10.99
CA ALA A 11 4.22 -0.37 9.59
C ALA A 11 4.50 -1.68 8.85
N GLY A 12 5.28 -2.57 9.44
CA GLY A 12 5.56 -3.88 8.86
C GLY A 12 4.31 -4.77 8.76
N GLN A 13 3.40 -4.66 9.73
CA GLN A 13 2.13 -5.41 9.69
C GLN A 13 1.18 -4.86 8.63
N ARG A 14 1.10 -3.54 8.45
CA ARG A 14 0.35 -2.90 7.37
C ARG A 14 0.92 -3.24 6.01
N ASN A 15 2.24 -3.18 5.84
CA ASN A 15 2.88 -3.52 4.56
C ASN A 15 2.58 -4.97 4.14
N ARG A 16 2.51 -5.89 5.12
CA ARG A 16 2.07 -7.28 4.87
C ARG A 16 0.60 -7.37 4.45
N GLN A 17 -0.31 -6.65 5.11
CA GLN A 17 -1.72 -6.64 4.76
C GLN A 17 -1.96 -6.03 3.36
N ILE A 18 -1.34 -4.88 3.09
CA ILE A 18 -1.38 -4.21 1.79
C ILE A 18 -0.80 -5.13 0.71
N GLY A 19 0.38 -5.70 0.96
CA GLY A 19 1.03 -6.65 0.07
C GLY A 19 0.15 -7.85 -0.24
N HIS A 20 -0.51 -8.41 0.78
CA HIS A 20 -1.45 -9.51 0.60
C HIS A 20 -2.66 -9.11 -0.26
N ALA A 21 -3.22 -7.92 -0.04
CA ALA A 21 -4.36 -7.42 -0.80
C ALA A 21 -4.05 -7.19 -2.28
N ILE A 22 -2.81 -6.83 -2.60
CA ILE A 22 -2.40 -6.50 -3.97
C ILE A 22 -1.50 -7.53 -4.65
N GLY A 23 -1.14 -8.61 -3.96
CA GLY A 23 -0.25 -9.65 -4.49
C GLY A 23 1.25 -9.29 -4.48
N LEU A 24 1.68 -8.35 -3.64
CA LEU A 24 3.08 -7.98 -3.44
C LEU A 24 3.65 -8.46 -2.10
N ALA A 25 4.97 -8.63 -2.03
CA ALA A 25 5.64 -8.83 -0.75
C ALA A 25 5.65 -7.55 0.09
N ALA A 26 5.69 -7.69 1.42
CA ALA A 26 5.79 -6.54 2.33
C ALA A 26 7.05 -5.70 2.08
N ASP A 27 8.18 -6.34 1.74
CA ASP A 27 9.41 -5.66 1.32
C ASP A 27 9.20 -4.83 0.04
N GLU A 28 8.45 -5.34 -0.94
CA GLU A 28 8.17 -4.60 -2.17
C GLU A 28 7.23 -3.43 -1.90
N VAL A 29 6.23 -3.62 -1.04
CA VAL A 29 5.36 -2.53 -0.59
C VAL A 29 6.20 -1.45 0.07
N GLU A 30 7.07 -1.78 1.02
CA GLU A 30 7.93 -0.80 1.69
C GLU A 30 8.89 -0.08 0.73
N LEU A 31 9.43 -0.79 -0.27
CA LEU A 31 10.40 -0.23 -1.22
C LEU A 31 9.75 0.73 -2.23
N TRP A 32 8.54 0.40 -2.67
CA TRP A 32 7.89 1.04 -3.81
C TRP A 32 6.72 1.94 -3.42
N VAL A 33 6.05 1.68 -2.30
CA VAL A 33 4.94 2.51 -1.83
C VAL A 33 5.49 3.73 -1.12
N THR A 34 5.12 4.91 -1.61
CA THR A 34 5.53 6.19 -1.02
C THR A 34 4.55 6.66 0.04
N SER A 35 3.26 6.39 -0.15
CA SER A 35 2.19 6.83 0.75
C SER A 35 1.01 5.85 0.70
N VAL A 36 0.31 5.75 1.82
CA VAL A 36 -0.96 5.04 1.93
C VAL A 36 -1.95 6.00 2.56
N GLU A 37 -3.04 6.28 1.85
CA GLU A 37 -4.11 7.17 2.30
C GLU A 37 -5.37 6.34 2.55
N GLU A 38 -6.18 6.72 3.53
CA GLU A 38 -7.50 6.11 3.68
C GLU A 38 -8.43 6.74 2.64
N ASP A 39 -9.11 5.92 1.83
CA ASP A 39 -10.14 6.41 0.94
C ASP A 39 -11.20 7.06 1.82
N GLY A 40 -11.48 8.35 1.62
CA GLY A 40 -12.29 9.19 2.53
C GLY A 40 -13.70 8.67 2.82
N SER A 41 -14.11 7.58 2.17
CA SER A 41 -15.28 6.76 2.48
C SER A 41 -15.13 5.87 3.72
N GLY A 42 -13.92 5.71 4.28
CA GLY A 42 -13.60 4.78 5.38
C GLY A 42 -13.73 3.30 4.99
N MET A 43 -13.89 3.01 3.70
CA MET A 43 -14.13 1.67 3.14
C MET A 43 -12.90 1.10 2.43
N GLY A 44 -11.76 1.75 2.52
CA GLY A 44 -10.53 1.17 1.98
C GLY A 44 -9.34 2.10 2.04
N TYR A 45 -8.24 1.61 1.48
CA TYR A 45 -6.96 2.32 1.44
C TYR A 45 -6.51 2.52 0.00
N VAL A 46 -5.98 3.72 -0.26
CA VAL A 46 -5.38 4.11 -1.52
C VAL A 46 -3.86 4.06 -1.36
N VAL A 47 -3.23 3.18 -2.11
CA VAL A 47 -1.79 2.96 -2.09
C VAL A 47 -1.16 3.73 -3.25
N HIS A 48 -0.17 4.57 -2.94
CA HIS A 48 0.58 5.35 -3.92
C HIS A 48 1.96 4.76 -4.15
N PHE A 49 2.26 4.42 -5.40
CA PHE A 49 3.55 3.91 -5.82
C PHE A 49 4.50 5.02 -6.26
N SER A 50 5.78 4.82 -5.98
CA SER A 50 6.87 5.68 -6.41
C SER A 50 6.94 5.75 -7.92
N ALA A 51 7.36 6.90 -8.43
CA ALA A 51 7.50 7.08 -9.87
C ALA A 51 8.60 6.21 -10.51
N GLY A 52 9.53 5.72 -9.68
CA GLY A 52 10.61 4.80 -10.08
C GLY A 52 10.24 3.32 -9.98
N THR A 53 9.00 2.98 -9.63
CA THR A 53 8.57 1.59 -9.52
C THR A 53 8.62 0.91 -10.89
N PRO A 54 9.36 -0.21 -11.03
CA PRO A 54 9.48 -0.90 -12.29
C PRO A 54 8.14 -1.53 -12.70
N SER A 55 7.88 -1.57 -14.01
CA SER A 55 6.64 -2.15 -14.54
C SER A 55 6.46 -3.63 -14.22
N ASP A 56 7.54 -4.36 -13.96
CA ASP A 56 7.48 -5.75 -13.49
C ASP A 56 6.78 -5.87 -12.13
N VAL A 57 7.08 -4.93 -11.21
CA VAL A 57 6.42 -4.87 -9.90
C VAL A 57 4.97 -4.46 -10.07
N LEU A 58 4.69 -3.41 -10.85
CA LEU A 58 3.32 -2.94 -11.12
C LEU A 58 2.47 -4.03 -11.78
N ALA A 59 3.06 -4.87 -12.63
CA ALA A 59 2.37 -5.99 -13.30
C ALA A 59 2.02 -7.15 -12.37
N LYS A 60 2.68 -7.27 -11.21
CA LYS A 60 2.27 -8.23 -10.15
C LYS A 60 1.02 -7.75 -9.42
N VAL A 61 0.79 -6.43 -9.40
CA VAL A 61 -0.29 -5.81 -8.64
C VAL A 61 -1.62 -6.05 -9.35
N GLU A 62 -2.45 -6.93 -8.79
CA GLU A 62 -3.78 -7.20 -9.34
C GLU A 62 -4.66 -5.94 -9.24
N GLY A 63 -5.18 -5.47 -10.39
CA GLY A 63 -6.07 -4.30 -10.46
C GLY A 63 -5.38 -2.95 -10.61
N LEU A 64 -4.05 -2.87 -10.61
CA LEU A 64 -3.31 -1.62 -10.79
C LEU A 64 -3.18 -1.22 -12.27
N GLY A 65 -2.96 -2.20 -13.15
CA GLY A 65 -2.80 -1.95 -14.59
C GLY A 65 -1.59 -1.05 -14.89
N ALA A 66 -1.84 0.09 -15.54
CA ALA A 66 -0.82 1.09 -15.89
C ALA A 66 -0.78 2.28 -14.93
N ASP A 67 -1.65 2.27 -13.91
CA ASP A 67 -1.73 3.32 -12.91
C ASP A 67 -0.63 3.16 -11.85
N ARG A 68 -0.44 4.21 -11.06
CA ARG A 68 0.53 4.24 -9.96
C ARG A 68 -0.18 4.36 -8.61
N THR A 69 -1.47 4.13 -8.63
CA THR A 69 -2.34 4.30 -7.48
C THR A 69 -3.44 3.25 -7.56
N ILE A 70 -3.63 2.50 -6.49
CA ILE A 70 -4.67 1.47 -6.42
C ILE A 70 -5.44 1.61 -5.12
N ASN A 71 -6.76 1.49 -5.23
CA ASN A 71 -7.62 1.31 -4.07
C ASN A 71 -7.69 -0.19 -3.77
N ILE A 72 -7.21 -0.59 -2.60
CA ILE A 72 -7.11 -1.99 -2.19
C ILE A 72 -8.33 -2.47 -1.40
N GLY A 73 -9.35 -1.61 -1.28
CA GLY A 73 -10.52 -1.87 -0.46
C GLY A 73 -10.17 -1.93 1.03
N PRO A 74 -11.09 -2.43 1.87
CA PRO A 74 -10.86 -2.58 3.29
C PRO A 74 -9.91 -3.76 3.51
N ILE A 75 -8.85 -3.51 4.27
CA ILE A 75 -7.94 -4.55 4.80
C ILE A 75 -8.46 -4.93 6.19
N ASP A 76 -8.85 -6.20 6.34
CA ASP A 76 -9.38 -6.81 7.59
C ASP A 76 -8.24 -7.21 8.55
#